data_AF-A0A2A4BB12-F1
#
_entry.id   AF-A0A2A4BB12-F1
#
_cell.length_a   1.000
_cell.length_b   1.000
_cell.length_c   1.000
_cell.angle_alpha   90.00
_cell.angle_beta   90.00
_cell.angle_gamma   90.00
#
_symmetry.space_group_name_H-M   'P 1'
#
loop_
_entity.id
_entity.type
_entity.pdbx_description
1 polymer ?
#
loop_
_entity_poly.entity_id
_entity_poly.type
_entity_poly.pdbx_seq_one_letter_code
_entity_poly.pdbx_strand_id
1 'polypeptide(L)'
;MKQPEIGVYPAATPPGIAVPEIEALEPIRQIRSRWPAILGALLSVAMVVGLGIELFGEGLLALERSVPTHPGFYLCFLLLYMSPPTFDYVIFRRLWRIPLSGLIALHKKRIANEVVFGYSGEAFFYAWARQRMKMVAAPFGAVKDVSILSAIAGNAITLGMIVVALPFASGLLTPDQFRTLAWSTVVIIGMSLPFLLFSRRVFSLEKRDLWWVFGIHCVRLLCGSTLIALAWHFAMPEVSIGMWLFLAAGRLLVSRLPLVPSKDLLFANFAIILIGQGEALSELVALTAAFTLLMHVVLIVVFGLIAVTRKDR
;
A
#
# COMPACT_ATOMS: atom_id res chain seq x y z
N MET A 1 -60.26 -26.28 -73.30
CA MET A 1 -58.83 -26.53 -73.02
C MET A 1 -58.04 -25.32 -73.52
N LYS A 2 -57.74 -24.38 -72.63
CA LYS A 2 -56.71 -23.33 -72.76
C LYS A 2 -56.25 -23.03 -71.33
N GLN A 3 -54.99 -23.34 -71.03
CA GLN A 3 -54.33 -23.06 -69.74
C GLN A 3 -54.21 -21.54 -69.56
N PRO A 4 -54.44 -20.98 -68.36
CA PRO A 4 -54.08 -19.60 -68.08
C PRO A 4 -52.57 -19.51 -67.77
N GLU A 5 -51.90 -18.56 -68.41
CA GLU A 5 -50.50 -18.20 -68.16
C GLU A 5 -50.32 -17.77 -66.70
N ILE A 6 -49.39 -18.44 -66.00
CA ILE A 6 -48.98 -18.07 -64.66
C ILE A 6 -48.00 -16.91 -64.81
N GLY A 7 -48.49 -15.67 -64.60
CA GLY A 7 -47.65 -14.49 -64.53
C GLY A 7 -46.65 -14.64 -63.38
N VAL A 8 -45.36 -14.72 -63.73
CA VAL A 8 -44.27 -14.64 -62.75
C VAL A 8 -44.21 -13.21 -62.25
N TYR A 9 -44.85 -12.94 -61.11
CA TYR A 9 -44.61 -11.72 -60.36
C TYR A 9 -43.15 -11.75 -59.87
N PRO A 10 -42.37 -10.66 -60.04
CA PRO A 10 -41.07 -10.57 -59.39
C PRO A 10 -41.32 -10.61 -57.87
N ALA A 11 -40.71 -11.57 -57.20
CA ALA A 11 -40.73 -11.65 -55.75
C ALA A 11 -40.15 -10.34 -55.20
N ALA A 12 -41.01 -9.53 -54.57
CA ALA A 12 -40.56 -8.38 -53.81
C ALA A 12 -39.67 -8.90 -52.68
N THR A 13 -38.36 -8.67 -52.80
CA THR A 13 -37.41 -8.83 -51.70
C THR A 13 -37.96 -8.08 -50.49
N PRO A 14 -38.11 -8.72 -49.32
CA PRO A 14 -38.50 -8.00 -48.12
C PRO A 14 -37.48 -6.88 -47.88
N PRO A 15 -37.91 -5.68 -47.45
CA PRO A 15 -36.97 -4.61 -47.12
C PRO A 15 -36.01 -5.18 -46.09
N GLY A 16 -34.74 -5.28 -46.48
CA GLY A 16 -33.68 -5.72 -45.61
C GLY A 16 -33.75 -4.86 -44.35
N ILE A 17 -33.91 -5.50 -43.19
CA ILE A 17 -33.57 -4.85 -41.94
C ILE A 17 -32.11 -4.50 -42.11
N ALA A 18 -31.83 -3.22 -42.36
CA ALA A 18 -30.49 -2.68 -42.38
C ALA A 18 -29.93 -2.97 -40.99
N VAL A 19 -29.16 -4.05 -40.88
CA VAL A 19 -28.25 -4.25 -39.77
C VAL A 19 -27.36 -3.01 -39.84
N PRO A 20 -27.40 -2.11 -38.85
CA PRO A 20 -26.57 -0.92 -38.91
C PRO A 20 -25.14 -1.41 -39.04
N GLU A 21 -24.53 -1.01 -40.14
CA GLU A 21 -23.14 -1.25 -40.49
C GLU A 21 -22.31 -0.99 -39.23
N ILE A 22 -21.50 -1.97 -38.83
CA ILE A 22 -20.61 -1.92 -37.66
C ILE A 22 -19.43 -0.98 -37.97
N GLU A 23 -19.70 0.15 -38.62
CA GLU A 23 -18.75 1.13 -39.13
C GLU A 23 -18.85 2.48 -38.39
N ALA A 24 -19.72 2.59 -37.39
CA ALA A 24 -19.88 3.78 -36.55
C ALA A 24 -19.31 3.63 -35.12
N LEU A 25 -18.39 2.69 -34.89
CA LEU A 25 -17.51 2.78 -33.71
C LEU A 25 -16.35 3.72 -34.07
N GLU A 26 -16.60 5.02 -34.06
CA GLU A 26 -15.51 5.98 -33.98
C GLU A 26 -14.62 5.55 -32.80
N PRO A 27 -13.32 5.30 -33.02
CA PRO A 27 -12.43 4.95 -31.92
C PRO A 27 -12.48 6.12 -30.96
N ILE A 28 -13.00 5.88 -29.74
CA ILE A 28 -13.02 6.87 -28.65
C ILE A 28 -11.66 7.55 -28.69
N ARG A 29 -11.65 8.83 -29.11
CA ARG A 29 -10.43 9.63 -29.22
C ARG A 29 -9.65 9.35 -27.97
N GLN A 30 -8.52 8.66 -28.09
CA GLN A 30 -7.58 8.55 -26.99
C GLN A 30 -7.15 9.98 -26.74
N ILE A 31 -7.80 10.65 -25.80
CA ILE A 31 -7.35 11.92 -25.28
C ILE A 31 -5.96 11.59 -24.75
N ARG A 32 -4.95 11.93 -25.56
CA ARG A 32 -3.53 11.76 -25.26
C ARG A 32 -3.20 12.86 -24.25
N SER A 33 -3.85 12.73 -23.09
CA SER A 33 -3.83 13.69 -22.03
C SER A 33 -2.41 13.73 -21.53
N ARG A 34 -1.77 14.89 -21.63
CA ARG A 34 -0.43 15.12 -21.04
C ARG A 34 -0.51 15.20 -19.52
N TRP A 35 -1.72 15.31 -18.96
CA TRP A 35 -1.97 15.42 -17.52
C TRP A 35 -1.34 14.32 -16.66
N PRO A 36 -1.38 13.01 -17.00
CA PRO A 36 -0.75 12.01 -16.17
C PRO A 36 0.79 12.02 -16.30
N ALA A 37 1.35 12.58 -17.38
CA ALA A 37 2.79 12.82 -17.49
C ALA A 37 3.23 14.04 -16.65
N ILE A 38 2.45 15.13 -16.68
CA ILE A 38 2.67 16.34 -15.87
C ILE A 38 2.51 16.01 -14.37
N LEU A 39 1.48 15.27 -14.00
CA LEU A 39 1.27 14.80 -12.63
C LEU A 39 2.42 13.90 -12.17
N GLY A 40 2.88 12.99 -13.02
CA GLY A 40 4.05 12.17 -12.74
C GLY A 40 5.33 12.99 -12.54
N ALA A 41 5.54 14.04 -13.34
CA ALA A 41 6.69 14.94 -13.21
C ALA A 41 6.61 15.78 -11.92
N LEU A 42 5.47 16.42 -11.65
CA LEU A 42 5.23 17.19 -10.42
C LEU A 42 5.42 16.33 -9.17
N LEU A 43 4.89 15.10 -9.17
CA LEU A 43 5.06 14.17 -8.06
C LEU A 43 6.53 13.76 -7.89
N SER A 44 7.26 13.55 -8.99
CA SER A 44 8.69 13.23 -8.92
C SER A 44 9.49 14.38 -8.32
N VAL A 45 9.17 15.64 -8.67
CA VAL A 45 9.78 16.82 -8.06
C VAL A 45 9.43 16.89 -6.57
N ALA A 46 8.17 16.69 -6.20
CA ALA A 46 7.75 16.66 -4.81
C ALA A 46 8.46 15.58 -3.98
N MET A 47 8.70 14.39 -4.57
CA MET A 47 9.46 13.32 -3.93
C MET A 47 10.91 13.74 -3.67
N VAL A 48 11.56 14.42 -4.62
CA VAL A 48 12.94 14.92 -4.44
C VAL A 48 12.99 16.00 -3.35
N VAL A 49 12.00 16.90 -3.31
CA VAL A 49 11.92 17.97 -2.30
C VAL A 49 11.67 17.41 -0.90
N GLY A 50 10.67 16.54 -0.74
CA GLY A 50 10.38 15.92 0.56
C GLY A 50 11.56 15.10 1.08
N LEU A 51 12.25 14.38 0.19
CA LEU A 51 13.48 13.66 0.51
C LEU A 51 14.59 14.58 0.99
N GLY A 52 14.75 15.75 0.37
CA GLY A 52 15.72 16.75 0.80
C GLY A 52 15.43 17.25 2.22
N ILE A 53 14.18 17.59 2.52
CA ILE A 53 13.77 18.08 3.84
C ILE A 53 14.07 17.04 4.93
N GLU A 54 13.72 15.78 4.70
CA GLU A 54 13.89 14.71 5.68
C GLU A 54 15.37 14.34 5.89
N LEU A 55 16.18 14.49 4.85
CA LEU A 55 17.63 14.23 4.89
C LEU A 55 18.38 15.33 5.66
N PHE A 56 18.03 16.61 5.48
CA PHE A 56 18.66 17.74 6.19
C PHE A 56 18.16 17.95 7.63
N GLY A 57 17.14 17.21 8.07
CA GLY A 57 16.65 17.21 9.45
C GLY A 57 17.46 16.28 10.36
N GLU A 58 16.91 15.10 10.65
CA GLU A 58 17.48 14.14 11.61
C GLU A 58 18.24 12.97 10.95
N GLY A 59 18.13 12.81 9.62
CA GLY A 59 18.61 11.62 8.92
C GLY A 59 20.13 11.40 8.96
N LEU A 60 20.94 12.47 8.82
CA LEU A 60 22.40 12.36 8.82
C LEU A 60 22.98 12.07 10.21
N LEU A 61 22.42 12.68 11.26
CA LEU A 61 22.90 12.51 12.63
C LEU A 61 22.64 11.09 13.18
N ALA A 62 21.55 10.45 12.74
CA ALA A 62 21.21 9.07 13.14
C ALA A 62 22.14 8.01 12.50
N LEU A 63 22.70 8.27 11.31
CA LEU A 63 23.60 7.36 10.61
C LEU A 63 25.02 7.35 11.21
N GLU A 64 25.45 8.43 11.85
CA GLU A 64 26.82 8.56 12.38
C GLU A 64 26.99 7.85 13.75
N ARG A 65 25.92 7.73 14.55
CA ARG A 65 26.07 7.39 15.98
C ARG A 65 26.06 5.90 16.32
N SER A 66 25.45 5.01 15.52
CA SER A 66 25.42 3.56 15.81
C SER A 66 24.93 2.73 14.62
N VAL A 67 25.80 2.44 13.66
CA VAL A 67 25.46 1.53 12.55
C VAL A 67 25.60 0.06 13.01
N PRO A 68 24.56 -0.79 12.88
CA PRO A 68 24.63 -2.19 13.29
C PRO A 68 25.74 -2.93 12.54
N THR A 69 26.56 -3.69 13.27
CA THR A 69 27.67 -4.46 12.68
C THR A 69 27.21 -5.81 12.13
N HIS A 70 26.08 -6.34 12.60
CA HIS A 70 25.62 -7.67 12.24
C HIS A 70 24.96 -7.70 10.84
N PRO A 71 25.41 -8.57 9.90
CA PRO A 71 24.89 -8.61 8.53
C PRO A 71 23.39 -8.96 8.45
N GLY A 72 22.89 -9.71 9.44
CA GLY A 72 21.47 -10.05 9.56
C GLY A 72 20.55 -8.84 9.66
N PHE A 73 21.01 -7.72 10.25
CA PHE A 73 20.24 -6.48 10.29
C PHE A 73 19.91 -6.00 8.88
N TYR A 74 20.92 -5.90 8.02
CA TYR A 74 20.77 -5.40 6.65
C TYR A 74 19.90 -6.31 5.79
N LEU A 75 20.01 -7.62 5.97
CA LEU A 75 19.16 -8.58 5.26
C LEU A 75 17.70 -8.43 5.69
N CYS A 76 17.42 -8.40 7.00
CA CYS A 76 16.07 -8.21 7.52
C CYS A 76 15.49 -6.85 7.13
N PHE A 77 16.29 -5.79 7.21
CA PHE A 77 15.92 -4.45 6.77
C PHE A 77 15.61 -4.41 5.27
N LEU A 78 16.45 -5.02 4.42
CA LEU A 78 16.21 -5.07 2.98
C LEU A 78 14.92 -5.81 2.66
N LEU A 79 14.68 -6.97 3.29
CA LEU A 79 13.43 -7.72 3.14
C LEU A 79 12.23 -6.92 3.64
N LEU A 80 12.37 -6.20 4.76
CA LEU A 80 11.34 -5.33 5.31
C LEU A 80 11.01 -4.20 4.32
N TYR A 81 12.03 -3.58 3.74
CA TYR A 81 11.88 -2.53 2.74
C TYR A 81 11.25 -3.07 1.44
N MET A 82 11.63 -4.26 1.00
CA MET A 82 11.08 -4.85 -0.22
C MET A 82 9.68 -5.44 -0.02
N SER A 83 9.25 -5.67 1.23
CA SER A 83 7.97 -6.30 1.54
C SER A 83 6.77 -5.54 0.95
N PRO A 84 6.50 -4.25 1.26
CA PRO A 84 5.35 -3.55 0.71
C PRO A 84 5.22 -3.58 -0.82
N PRO A 85 6.25 -3.20 -1.62
CA PRO A 85 6.13 -3.24 -3.08
C PRO A 85 6.03 -4.67 -3.63
N THR A 86 6.62 -5.67 -2.96
CA THR A 86 6.52 -7.07 -3.37
C THR A 86 5.12 -7.62 -3.16
N PHE A 87 4.50 -7.38 -2.00
CA PHE A 87 3.14 -7.83 -1.74
C PHE A 87 2.12 -7.11 -2.62
N ASP A 88 2.29 -5.80 -2.85
CA ASP A 88 1.46 -5.07 -3.82
C ASP A 88 1.67 -5.64 -5.24
N TYR A 89 2.88 -6.04 -5.61
CA TYR A 89 3.15 -6.67 -6.90
C TYR A 89 2.43 -8.00 -7.03
N VAL A 90 2.49 -8.86 -6.00
CA VAL A 90 1.73 -10.13 -5.97
C VAL A 90 0.24 -9.86 -6.21
N ILE A 91 -0.31 -8.84 -5.55
CA ILE A 91 -1.72 -8.45 -5.72
C ILE A 91 -2.02 -8.03 -7.16
N PHE A 92 -1.32 -7.01 -7.67
CA PHE A 92 -1.62 -6.46 -8.99
C PHE A 92 -1.17 -7.40 -10.13
N ARG A 93 -0.26 -8.34 -9.88
CA ARG A 93 0.09 -9.42 -10.81
C ARG A 93 -1.08 -10.38 -10.99
N ARG A 94 -1.83 -10.68 -9.92
CA ARG A 94 -3.05 -11.49 -10.04
C ARG A 94 -4.18 -10.70 -10.71
N LEU A 95 -4.43 -9.47 -10.25
CA LEU A 95 -5.57 -8.68 -10.71
C LEU A 95 -5.41 -8.20 -12.17
N TRP A 96 -4.21 -7.77 -12.55
CA TRP A 96 -3.97 -7.12 -13.85
C TRP A 96 -2.87 -7.77 -14.69
N ARG A 97 -2.21 -8.83 -14.18
CA ARG A 97 -1.09 -9.49 -14.88
C ARG A 97 0.05 -8.55 -15.23
N ILE A 98 0.32 -7.54 -14.39
CA ILE A 98 1.39 -6.56 -14.61
C ILE A 98 2.76 -7.24 -14.81
N PRO A 99 3.59 -6.79 -15.76
CA PRO A 99 4.96 -7.29 -15.93
C PRO A 99 5.85 -6.93 -14.74
N LEU A 100 7.04 -7.54 -14.65
CA LEU A 100 8.03 -7.24 -13.58
C LEU A 100 8.42 -5.75 -13.54
N SER A 101 8.36 -5.04 -14.66
CA SER A 101 8.57 -3.58 -14.70
C SER A 101 7.54 -2.79 -13.89
N GLY A 102 6.39 -3.40 -13.54
CA GLY A 102 5.42 -2.85 -12.60
C GLY A 102 5.97 -2.68 -11.18
N LEU A 103 7.01 -3.44 -10.78
CA LEU A 103 7.70 -3.22 -9.51
C LEU A 103 8.28 -1.80 -9.41
N ILE A 104 8.81 -1.24 -10.51
CA ILE A 104 9.33 0.14 -10.51
C ILE A 104 8.20 1.13 -10.18
N ALA A 105 7.01 0.92 -10.73
CA ALA A 105 5.86 1.77 -10.45
C ALA A 105 5.36 1.62 -9.00
N LEU A 106 5.44 0.41 -8.44
CA LEU A 106 5.06 0.13 -7.06
C LEU A 106 6.05 0.71 -6.04
N HIS A 107 7.35 0.70 -6.35
CA HIS A 107 8.34 1.41 -5.54
C HIS A 107 8.10 2.93 -5.58
N LYS A 108 7.83 3.50 -6.76
CA LYS A 108 7.45 4.92 -6.88
C LYS A 108 6.15 5.25 -6.13
N LYS A 109 5.16 4.35 -6.16
CA LYS A 109 3.94 4.45 -5.34
C LYS A 109 4.29 4.54 -3.86
N ARG A 110 5.12 3.63 -3.35
CA ARG A 110 5.55 3.63 -1.96
C ARG A 110 6.25 4.93 -1.58
N ILE A 111 7.26 5.32 -2.35
CA ILE A 111 8.05 6.54 -2.11
C ILE A 111 7.15 7.79 -2.10
N ALA A 112 6.19 7.88 -3.03
CA ALA A 112 5.23 9.00 -3.04
C ALA A 112 4.34 9.03 -1.79
N ASN A 113 3.88 7.87 -1.32
CA ASN A 113 3.05 7.77 -0.13
C ASN A 113 3.79 8.14 1.16
N GLU A 114 5.09 7.87 1.24
CA GLU A 114 5.90 8.20 2.41
C GLU A 114 6.40 9.67 2.36
N VAL A 115 6.86 10.15 1.20
CA VAL A 115 7.61 11.42 1.10
C VAL A 115 6.77 12.63 0.69
N VAL A 116 5.68 12.45 -0.07
CA VAL A 116 4.90 13.58 -0.61
C VAL A 116 3.64 13.83 0.22
N PHE A 117 2.69 12.91 0.11
CA PHE A 117 1.43 12.97 0.83
C PHE A 117 0.83 11.57 0.84
N GLY A 118 0.26 11.17 1.97
CA GLY A 118 -0.44 9.90 2.08
C GLY A 118 -1.50 9.78 0.98
N TYR A 119 -1.53 8.65 0.27
CA TYR A 119 -2.41 8.35 -0.86
C TYR A 119 -2.03 8.95 -2.24
N SER A 120 -0.97 9.77 -2.32
CA SER A 120 -0.50 10.32 -3.61
C SER A 120 0.08 9.23 -4.54
N GLY A 121 0.63 8.17 -3.95
CA GLY A 121 1.15 7.01 -4.66
C GLY A 121 0.08 6.21 -5.39
N GLU A 122 -1.13 6.13 -4.85
CA GLU A 122 -2.28 5.46 -5.47
C GLU A 122 -2.68 6.17 -6.75
N ALA A 123 -2.73 7.51 -6.71
CA ALA A 123 -3.02 8.32 -7.89
C ALA A 123 -1.95 8.14 -8.98
N PHE A 124 -0.67 8.13 -8.58
CA PHE A 124 0.44 7.82 -9.49
C PHE A 124 0.31 6.43 -10.11
N PHE A 125 0.06 5.42 -9.30
CA PHE A 125 -0.02 4.04 -9.75
C PHE A 125 -1.21 3.83 -10.70
N TYR A 126 -2.34 4.46 -10.42
CA TYR A 126 -3.49 4.51 -11.33
C TYR A 126 -3.12 5.12 -12.68
N ALA A 127 -2.47 6.29 -12.68
CA ALA A 127 -2.05 6.97 -13.90
C ALA A 127 -1.06 6.12 -14.71
N TRP A 128 -0.08 5.50 -14.05
CA TRP A 128 0.89 4.60 -14.66
C TRP A 128 0.19 3.38 -15.29
N ALA A 129 -0.73 2.74 -14.58
CA ALA A 129 -1.45 1.57 -15.06
C ALA A 129 -2.33 1.91 -16.26
N ARG A 130 -3.04 3.04 -16.22
CA ARG A 130 -3.90 3.47 -17.33
C ARG A 130 -3.12 3.78 -18.62
N GLN A 131 -1.88 4.26 -18.51
CA GLN A 131 -1.05 4.54 -19.68
C GLN A 131 -0.43 3.29 -20.32
N ARG A 132 -0.18 2.23 -19.53
CA ARG A 132 0.64 1.08 -19.97
C ARG A 132 -0.13 -0.22 -20.10
N MET A 133 -1.29 -0.33 -19.46
CA MET A 133 -2.14 -1.51 -19.54
C MET A 133 -3.25 -1.25 -20.56
N LYS A 134 -3.34 -2.12 -21.58
CA LYS A 134 -4.47 -2.15 -22.53
C LYS A 134 -5.74 -2.66 -21.81
N MET A 135 -6.29 -1.89 -20.89
CA MET A 135 -7.49 -2.26 -20.14
C MET A 135 -8.72 -1.61 -20.76
N VAL A 136 -9.74 -2.43 -21.04
CA VAL A 136 -11.05 -2.02 -21.58
C VAL A 136 -11.83 -1.21 -20.54
N ALA A 137 -11.59 -1.46 -19.25
CA ALA A 137 -12.16 -0.71 -18.13
C ALA A 137 -11.09 0.06 -17.36
N ALA A 138 -11.48 1.16 -16.70
CA ALA A 138 -10.58 1.98 -15.91
C ALA A 138 -10.04 1.20 -14.68
N PRO A 139 -8.72 1.22 -14.39
CA PRO A 139 -8.11 0.53 -13.24
C PRO A 139 -8.60 0.98 -11.86
N PHE A 140 -9.40 2.04 -11.80
CA PHE A 140 -9.71 2.76 -10.57
C PHE A 140 -10.34 1.87 -9.49
N GLY A 141 -11.30 1.01 -9.88
CA GLY A 141 -11.99 0.12 -8.94
C GLY A 141 -11.03 -0.78 -8.16
N ALA A 142 -10.12 -1.46 -8.87
CA ALA A 142 -9.15 -2.35 -8.24
C ALA A 142 -8.12 -1.59 -7.38
N VAL A 143 -7.63 -0.41 -7.79
CA VAL A 143 -6.73 0.40 -6.93
C VAL A 143 -7.44 0.79 -5.65
N LYS A 144 -8.67 1.30 -5.75
CA LYS A 144 -9.50 1.70 -4.62
C LYS A 144 -9.76 0.53 -3.68
N ASP A 145 -10.16 -0.62 -4.21
CA ASP A 145 -10.48 -1.82 -3.42
C ASP A 145 -9.26 -2.32 -2.64
N VAL A 146 -8.09 -2.38 -3.28
CA VAL A 146 -6.83 -2.79 -2.64
C VAL A 146 -6.46 -1.82 -1.52
N SER A 147 -6.56 -0.50 -1.74
CA SER A 147 -6.27 0.50 -0.70
C SER A 147 -7.23 0.41 0.50
N ILE A 148 -8.54 0.21 0.24
CA ILE A 148 -9.54 0.00 1.31
C ILE A 148 -9.24 -1.29 2.07
N LEU A 149 -8.97 -2.41 1.37
CA LEU A 149 -8.65 -3.69 2.01
C LEU A 149 -7.36 -3.64 2.83
N SER A 150 -6.36 -2.88 2.39
CA SER A 150 -5.13 -2.64 3.16
C SER A 150 -5.43 -1.94 4.49
N ALA A 151 -6.32 -0.96 4.50
CA ALA A 151 -6.75 -0.28 5.72
C ALA A 151 -7.56 -1.22 6.64
N ILE A 152 -8.52 -1.97 6.08
CA ILE A 152 -9.34 -2.94 6.82
C ILE A 152 -8.46 -4.05 7.41
N ALA A 153 -7.49 -4.58 6.68
CA ALA A 153 -6.55 -5.59 7.17
C ALA A 153 -5.72 -5.07 8.35
N GLY A 154 -5.26 -3.81 8.28
CA GLY A 154 -4.60 -3.15 9.40
C GLY A 154 -5.49 -3.09 10.65
N ASN A 155 -6.72 -2.60 10.48
CA ASN A 155 -7.68 -2.52 11.58
C ASN A 155 -8.06 -3.90 12.14
N ALA A 156 -8.22 -4.90 11.27
CA ALA A 156 -8.54 -6.27 11.68
C ALA A 156 -7.42 -6.88 12.54
N ILE A 157 -6.15 -6.69 12.15
CA ILE A 157 -5.00 -7.14 12.95
C ILE A 157 -4.95 -6.40 14.28
N THR A 158 -5.15 -5.08 14.30
CA THR A 158 -5.20 -4.30 15.55
C THR A 158 -6.32 -4.79 16.48
N LEU A 159 -7.52 -5.05 15.96
CA LEU A 159 -8.63 -5.57 16.77
C LEU A 159 -8.31 -6.98 17.30
N GLY A 160 -7.78 -7.86 16.47
CA GLY A 160 -7.34 -9.20 16.90
C GLY A 160 -6.28 -9.14 17.99
N MET A 161 -5.33 -8.22 17.85
CA MET A 161 -4.33 -7.93 18.86
C MET A 161 -4.91 -7.42 20.18
N ILE A 162 -5.89 -6.52 20.13
CA ILE A 162 -6.59 -6.04 21.33
C ILE A 162 -7.25 -7.22 22.03
N VAL A 163 -7.95 -8.09 21.30
CA VAL A 163 -8.58 -9.29 21.87
C VAL A 163 -7.55 -10.19 22.58
N VAL A 164 -6.38 -10.40 21.99
CA VAL A 164 -5.29 -11.17 22.61
C VAL A 164 -4.71 -10.47 23.83
N ALA A 165 -4.64 -9.13 23.83
CA ALA A 165 -4.09 -8.34 24.92
C ALA A 165 -5.08 -8.13 26.10
N LEU A 166 -6.39 -8.21 25.86
CA LEU A 166 -7.43 -7.94 26.85
C LEU A 166 -7.30 -8.75 28.16
N PRO A 167 -6.98 -10.06 28.15
CA PRO A 167 -6.80 -10.83 29.37
C PRO A 167 -5.69 -10.30 30.28
N PHE A 168 -4.67 -9.65 29.71
CA PHE A 168 -3.54 -9.07 30.42
C PHE A 168 -3.79 -7.61 30.80
N ALA A 169 -4.73 -6.94 30.14
CA ALA A 169 -5.00 -5.52 30.33
C ALA A 169 -5.63 -5.19 31.69
N SER A 170 -6.43 -6.11 32.27
CA SER A 170 -7.14 -5.89 33.54
C SER A 170 -6.23 -5.67 34.74
N GLY A 171 -4.98 -6.16 34.69
CA GLY A 171 -3.98 -5.97 35.74
C GLY A 171 -2.94 -4.88 35.44
N LEU A 172 -2.90 -4.35 34.22
CA LEU A 172 -1.83 -3.45 33.75
C LEU A 172 -2.32 -2.04 33.41
N LEU A 173 -3.59 -1.87 33.04
CA LEU A 173 -4.14 -0.58 32.63
C LEU A 173 -4.92 0.09 33.75
N THR A 174 -4.75 1.41 33.88
CA THR A 174 -5.64 2.22 34.72
C THR A 174 -7.05 2.27 34.11
N PRO A 175 -8.10 2.55 34.91
CA PRO A 175 -9.47 2.68 34.38
C PRO A 175 -9.58 3.68 33.23
N ASP A 176 -8.82 4.78 33.26
CA ASP A 176 -8.78 5.79 32.20
C ASP A 176 -8.09 5.29 30.91
N GLN A 177 -7.01 4.51 31.05
CA GLN A 177 -6.35 3.88 29.90
C GLN A 177 -7.27 2.83 29.25
N PHE A 178 -7.98 2.05 30.06
CA PHE A 178 -8.97 1.10 29.56
C PHE A 178 -10.12 1.80 28.83
N ARG A 179 -10.63 2.91 29.36
CA ARG A 179 -11.65 3.74 28.69
C ARG A 179 -11.15 4.28 27.34
N THR A 180 -9.91 4.76 27.29
CA THR A 180 -9.28 5.23 26.04
C THR A 180 -9.12 4.11 25.01
N LEU A 181 -8.72 2.91 25.44
CA LEU A 181 -8.62 1.72 24.59
C LEU A 181 -10.00 1.31 24.05
N ALA A 182 -11.03 1.30 24.90
CA ALA A 182 -12.39 0.97 24.51
C ALA A 182 -12.95 1.96 23.48
N TRP A 183 -12.82 3.27 23.71
CA TRP A 183 -13.25 4.28 22.74
C TRP A 183 -12.46 4.20 21.44
N SER A 184 -11.15 3.97 21.49
CA SER A 184 -10.34 3.78 20.29
C SER A 184 -10.80 2.55 19.49
N THR A 185 -11.16 1.47 20.17
CA THR A 185 -11.72 0.25 19.56
C THR A 185 -13.04 0.55 18.86
N VAL A 186 -13.94 1.27 19.52
CA VAL A 186 -15.22 1.72 18.94
C VAL A 186 -14.99 2.57 17.69
N VAL A 187 -14.04 3.52 17.73
CA VAL A 187 -13.72 4.37 16.58
C VAL A 187 -13.14 3.53 15.43
N ILE A 188 -12.25 2.58 15.68
CA ILE A 188 -11.69 1.68 14.65
C ILE A 188 -12.79 0.85 13.97
N ILE A 189 -13.70 0.27 14.77
CA ILE A 189 -14.85 -0.47 14.26
C ILE A 189 -15.75 0.47 13.44
N GLY A 190 -16.09 1.63 13.99
CA GLY A 190 -16.94 2.63 13.35
C GLY A 190 -16.39 3.13 12.02
N MET A 191 -15.08 3.33 11.89
CA MET A 191 -14.44 3.71 10.62
C MET A 191 -14.42 2.57 9.60
N SER A 192 -14.39 1.31 10.04
CA SER A 192 -14.32 0.13 9.16
C SER A 192 -15.70 -0.37 8.72
N LEU A 193 -16.72 -0.18 9.56
CA LEU A 193 -18.05 -0.74 9.41
C LEU A 193 -18.78 -0.31 8.12
N PRO A 194 -18.74 0.97 7.68
CA PRO A 194 -19.41 1.38 6.44
C PRO A 194 -18.92 0.59 5.22
N PHE A 195 -17.63 0.31 5.13
CA PHE A 195 -17.04 -0.45 4.02
C PHE A 195 -17.51 -1.92 4.00
N LEU A 196 -17.77 -2.49 5.19
CA LEU A 196 -18.28 -3.86 5.33
C LEU A 196 -19.79 -3.93 5.03
N LEU A 197 -20.58 -3.01 5.61
CA LEU A 197 -22.04 -2.95 5.43
C LEU A 197 -22.42 -2.64 3.98
N PHE A 198 -21.72 -1.70 3.35
CA PHE A 198 -21.96 -1.31 1.95
C PHE A 198 -21.02 -2.02 0.97
N SER A 199 -20.45 -3.16 1.36
CA SER A 199 -19.44 -3.90 0.58
C SER A 199 -19.86 -4.17 -0.87
N ARG A 200 -21.14 -4.49 -1.12
CA ARG A 200 -21.67 -4.73 -2.48
C ARG A 200 -21.70 -3.50 -3.38
N ARG A 201 -21.74 -2.29 -2.80
CA ARG A 201 -21.73 -1.01 -3.56
C ARG A 201 -20.36 -0.39 -3.61
N VAL A 202 -19.54 -0.61 -2.58
CA VAL A 202 -18.21 -0.03 -2.47
C VAL A 202 -17.21 -0.81 -3.29
N PHE A 203 -17.18 -2.15 -3.17
CA PHE A 203 -16.16 -2.96 -3.83
C PHE A 203 -16.55 -3.31 -5.27
N SER A 204 -15.57 -3.24 -6.15
CA SER A 204 -15.68 -3.57 -7.57
C SER A 204 -15.16 -4.97 -7.92
N LEU A 205 -14.24 -5.52 -7.11
CA LEU A 205 -13.69 -6.86 -7.29
C LEU A 205 -14.66 -7.96 -6.86
N GLU A 206 -14.52 -9.15 -7.46
CA GLU A 206 -15.24 -10.33 -7.03
C GLU A 206 -14.86 -10.74 -5.60
N LYS A 207 -15.80 -11.34 -4.86
CA LYS A 207 -15.60 -11.76 -3.46
C LYS A 207 -14.34 -12.61 -3.25
N ARG A 208 -14.04 -13.49 -4.19
CA ARG A 208 -12.87 -14.38 -4.12
C ARG A 208 -11.56 -13.58 -4.15
N ASP A 209 -11.50 -12.56 -5.00
CA ASP A 209 -10.32 -11.71 -5.10
C ASP A 209 -10.22 -10.75 -3.91
N LEU A 210 -11.35 -10.25 -3.38
CA LEU A 210 -11.34 -9.46 -2.14
C LEU A 210 -10.73 -10.22 -0.96
N TRP A 211 -11.17 -11.46 -0.71
CA TRP A 211 -10.63 -12.29 0.37
C TRP A 211 -9.15 -12.63 0.17
N TRP A 212 -8.76 -12.89 -1.07
CA TRP A 212 -7.38 -13.18 -1.38
C TRP A 212 -6.48 -11.95 -1.17
N VAL A 213 -6.89 -10.77 -1.64
CA VAL A 213 -6.18 -9.50 -1.42
C VAL A 213 -6.08 -9.18 0.08
N PHE A 214 -7.18 -9.34 0.81
CA PHE A 214 -7.21 -9.18 2.26
C PHE A 214 -6.19 -10.09 2.95
N GLY A 215 -6.18 -11.38 2.61
CA GLY A 215 -5.22 -12.35 3.15
C GLY A 215 -3.77 -11.95 2.86
N ILE A 216 -3.48 -11.49 1.64
CA ILE A 216 -2.14 -10.99 1.29
C ILE A 216 -1.74 -9.77 2.15
N HIS A 217 -2.66 -8.84 2.41
CA HIS A 217 -2.38 -7.72 3.31
C HIS A 217 -2.13 -8.17 4.76
N CYS A 218 -2.86 -9.16 5.25
CA CYS A 218 -2.61 -9.74 6.57
C CYS A 218 -1.21 -10.38 6.65
N VAL A 219 -0.84 -11.20 5.65
CA VAL A 219 0.50 -11.79 5.55
C VAL A 219 1.57 -10.72 5.47
N ARG A 220 1.36 -9.66 4.68
CA ARG A 220 2.28 -8.50 4.59
C ARG A 220 2.52 -7.86 5.95
N LEU A 221 1.47 -7.64 6.73
CA LEU A 221 1.56 -7.02 8.06
C LEU A 221 2.31 -7.92 9.06
N LEU A 222 2.03 -9.23 9.08
CA LEU A 222 2.74 -10.20 9.91
C LEU A 222 4.22 -10.31 9.51
N CYS A 223 4.49 -10.39 8.21
CA CYS A 223 5.84 -10.42 7.66
C CYS A 223 6.61 -9.15 8.02
N GLY A 224 6.01 -7.97 7.83
CA GLY A 224 6.64 -6.70 8.22
C GLY A 224 6.94 -6.61 9.71
N SER A 225 6.01 -7.06 10.56
CA SER A 225 6.19 -7.07 12.02
C SER A 225 7.28 -8.03 12.47
N THR A 226 7.40 -9.19 11.80
CA THR A 226 8.44 -10.17 12.08
C THR A 226 9.80 -9.66 11.63
N LEU A 227 9.88 -9.09 10.42
CA LEU A 227 11.13 -8.58 9.86
C LEU A 227 11.68 -7.39 10.64
N ILE A 228 10.84 -6.45 11.10
CA ILE A 228 11.30 -5.36 11.96
C ILE A 228 11.79 -5.88 13.31
N ALA A 229 11.10 -6.87 13.91
CA ALA A 229 11.52 -7.47 15.17
C ALA A 229 12.87 -8.19 15.04
N LEU A 230 13.09 -8.92 13.95
CA LEU A 230 14.38 -9.57 13.66
C LEU A 230 15.48 -8.55 13.38
N ALA A 231 15.19 -7.48 12.63
CA ALA A 231 16.15 -6.41 12.38
C ALA A 231 16.60 -5.78 13.71
N TRP A 232 15.65 -5.41 14.58
CA TRP A 232 15.97 -4.83 15.89
C TRP A 232 16.67 -5.81 16.83
N HIS A 233 16.36 -7.11 16.77
CA HIS A 233 17.13 -8.12 17.48
C HIS A 233 18.59 -8.19 17.01
N PHE A 234 18.87 -8.10 15.70
CA PHE A 234 20.25 -8.08 15.22
C PHE A 234 21.00 -6.78 15.55
N ALA A 235 20.28 -5.67 15.75
CA ALA A 235 20.88 -4.43 16.20
C ALA A 235 21.12 -4.41 17.72
N MET A 236 20.23 -5.04 18.50
CA MET A 236 20.30 -5.18 19.94
C MET A 236 20.06 -6.64 20.37
N PRO A 237 21.11 -7.50 20.28
CA PRO A 237 20.98 -8.94 20.52
C PRO A 237 20.71 -9.29 21.99
N GLU A 238 21.03 -8.38 22.92
CA GLU A 238 20.72 -8.47 24.35
C GLU A 238 19.21 -8.62 24.62
N VAL A 239 18.36 -8.13 23.70
CA VAL A 239 16.90 -8.17 23.82
C VAL A 239 16.34 -9.34 22.99
N SER A 240 15.54 -10.19 23.64
CA SER A 240 14.95 -11.37 22.99
C SER A 240 14.03 -11.02 21.81
N ILE A 241 13.95 -11.91 20.82
CA ILE A 241 13.05 -11.76 19.66
C ILE A 241 11.59 -11.67 20.10
N GLY A 242 11.19 -12.41 21.15
CA GLY A 242 9.82 -12.37 21.68
C GLY A 242 9.44 -10.98 22.18
N MET A 243 10.36 -10.29 22.84
CA MET A 243 10.21 -8.91 23.30
C MET A 243 10.04 -7.95 22.11
N TRP A 244 10.84 -8.13 21.06
CA TRP A 244 10.73 -7.32 19.84
C TRP A 244 9.43 -7.54 19.08
N LEU A 245 8.96 -8.79 19.00
CA LEU A 245 7.65 -9.11 18.42
C LEU A 245 6.53 -8.48 19.24
N PHE A 246 6.62 -8.50 20.57
CA PHE A 246 5.67 -7.82 21.45
C PHE A 246 5.64 -6.31 21.20
N LEU A 247 6.80 -5.67 21.08
CA LEU A 247 6.88 -4.23 20.75
C LEU A 247 6.36 -3.93 19.35
N ALA A 248 6.71 -4.72 18.34
CA ALA A 248 6.22 -4.56 16.97
C ALA A 248 4.69 -4.68 16.92
N ALA A 249 4.14 -5.62 17.66
CA ALA A 249 2.70 -5.77 17.84
C ALA A 249 2.13 -4.51 18.54
N GLY A 250 2.71 -4.09 19.66
CA GLY A 250 2.34 -2.85 20.35
C GLY A 250 2.34 -1.64 19.42
N ARG A 251 3.29 -1.56 18.48
CA ARG A 251 3.40 -0.49 17.48
C ARG A 251 2.22 -0.53 16.51
N LEU A 252 1.85 -1.70 16.02
CA LEU A 252 0.68 -1.88 15.17
C LEU A 252 -0.60 -1.46 15.88
N LEU A 253 -0.71 -1.76 17.17
CA LEU A 253 -1.84 -1.35 17.98
C LEU A 253 -1.86 0.17 18.15
N VAL A 254 -0.80 0.77 18.68
CA VAL A 254 -0.73 2.21 18.98
C VAL A 254 -0.85 3.07 17.71
N SER A 255 -0.25 2.65 16.60
CA SER A 255 -0.33 3.39 15.32
C SER A 255 -1.77 3.54 14.78
N ARG A 256 -2.67 2.67 15.21
CA ARG A 256 -4.08 2.65 14.77
C ARG A 256 -5.06 3.21 15.80
N LEU A 257 -4.63 3.45 17.04
CA LEU A 257 -5.48 4.09 18.06
C LEU A 257 -5.54 5.61 17.79
N PRO A 258 -6.70 6.16 17.42
CA PRO A 258 -6.82 7.58 17.04
C PRO A 258 -6.79 8.51 18.26
N LEU A 259 -7.23 8.02 19.43
CA LEU A 259 -7.38 8.83 20.65
C LEU A 259 -6.16 8.79 21.57
N VAL A 260 -5.08 8.17 21.12
CA VAL A 260 -3.84 8.04 21.90
C VAL A 260 -2.92 9.23 21.60
N PRO A 261 -2.68 10.14 22.57
CA PRO A 261 -1.78 11.26 22.41
C PRO A 261 -0.32 10.78 22.33
N SER A 262 0.50 11.46 21.51
CA SER A 262 1.95 11.27 21.47
C SER A 262 2.38 9.80 21.39
N LYS A 263 2.03 9.15 20.26
CA LYS A 263 2.30 7.73 20.00
C LYS A 263 3.76 7.34 20.28
N ASP A 264 4.69 8.25 20.01
CA ASP A 264 6.13 8.06 20.23
C ASP A 264 6.51 8.06 21.73
N LEU A 265 5.85 8.87 22.56
CA LEU A 265 6.06 8.87 24.01
C LEU A 265 5.58 7.57 24.67
N LEU A 266 4.46 7.02 24.21
CA LEU A 266 4.02 5.72 24.70
C LEU A 266 4.98 4.60 24.28
N PHE A 267 5.52 4.70 23.08
CA PHE A 267 6.52 3.76 22.59
C PHE A 267 7.83 3.84 23.41
N ALA A 268 8.28 5.07 23.71
CA ALA A 268 9.42 5.31 24.59
C ALA A 268 9.18 4.77 26.01
N ASN A 269 7.98 5.00 26.58
CA ASN A 269 7.60 4.47 27.89
C ASN A 269 7.59 2.93 27.91
N PHE A 270 7.08 2.27 26.85
CA PHE A 270 7.15 0.82 26.74
C PHE A 270 8.59 0.32 26.70
N ALA A 271 9.51 1.00 26.00
CA ALA A 271 10.92 0.65 26.01
C ALA A 271 11.56 0.81 27.39
N ILE A 272 11.28 1.90 28.11
CA ILE A 272 11.84 2.14 29.44
C ILE A 272 11.36 1.06 30.41
N ILE A 273 10.06 0.77 30.42
CA ILE A 273 9.47 -0.20 31.34
C ILE A 273 9.92 -1.63 31.04
N LEU A 274 10.04 -2.00 29.76
CA LEU A 274 10.25 -3.39 29.36
C LEU A 274 11.71 -3.76 29.06
N ILE A 275 12.50 -2.80 28.58
CA ILE A 275 13.90 -3.01 28.16
C ILE A 275 14.88 -2.22 29.06
N GLY A 276 14.42 -1.13 29.69
CA GLY A 276 15.30 -0.23 30.44
C GLY A 276 16.16 0.68 29.55
N GLN A 277 15.94 0.68 28.23
CA GLN A 277 16.75 1.41 27.24
C GLN A 277 15.87 2.30 26.34
N GLY A 278 15.17 3.25 26.96
CA GLY A 278 14.29 4.20 26.26
C GLY A 278 14.95 4.91 25.07
N GLU A 279 16.18 5.41 25.28
CA GLU A 279 16.95 6.10 24.24
C GLU A 279 17.34 5.15 23.10
N ALA A 280 17.79 3.93 23.40
CA ALA A 280 18.21 2.96 22.39
C ALA A 280 17.05 2.55 21.46
N LEU A 281 15.81 2.48 21.95
CA LEU A 281 14.65 2.24 21.08
C LEU A 281 14.41 3.41 20.14
N SER A 282 14.48 4.65 20.64
CA SER A 282 14.33 5.86 19.83
C SER A 282 15.40 5.91 18.74
N GLU A 283 16.65 5.58 19.09
CA GLU A 283 17.76 5.48 18.15
C GLU A 283 17.53 4.40 17.08
N LEU A 284 17.02 3.21 17.43
CA LEU A 284 16.68 2.19 16.44
C LEU A 284 15.55 2.62 15.51
N VAL A 285 14.53 3.31 16.03
CA VAL A 285 13.45 3.86 15.21
C VAL A 285 14.01 4.90 14.24
N ALA A 286 14.82 5.83 14.73
CA ALA A 286 15.50 6.84 13.92
C ALA A 286 16.42 6.21 12.87
N LEU A 287 17.22 5.21 13.24
CA LEU A 287 18.09 4.47 12.34
C LEU A 287 17.29 3.78 11.23
N THR A 288 16.20 3.07 11.58
CA THR A 288 15.35 2.43 10.56
C THR A 288 14.66 3.42 9.64
N ALA A 289 14.28 4.60 10.14
CA ALA A 289 13.79 5.70 9.31
C ALA A 289 14.88 6.24 8.38
N ALA A 290 16.10 6.48 8.88
CA ALA A 290 17.24 6.95 8.10
C ALA A 290 17.64 5.96 6.99
N PHE A 291 17.70 4.66 7.29
CA PHE A 291 17.94 3.62 6.29
C PHE A 291 16.80 3.53 5.26
N THR A 292 15.55 3.70 5.71
CA THR A 292 14.40 3.78 4.81
C THR A 292 14.58 4.94 3.85
N LEU A 293 14.87 6.14 4.37
CA LEU A 293 15.14 7.33 3.58
C LEU A 293 16.28 7.11 2.59
N LEU A 294 17.41 6.54 3.02
CA LEU A 294 18.53 6.20 2.15
C LEU A 294 18.10 5.31 0.98
N MET A 295 17.30 4.27 1.24
CA MET A 295 16.76 3.42 0.17
C MET A 295 15.83 4.19 -0.78
N HIS A 296 15.04 5.15 -0.27
CA HIS A 296 14.26 6.04 -1.12
C HIS A 296 15.16 6.87 -2.05
N VAL A 297 16.24 7.48 -1.52
CA VAL A 297 17.24 8.22 -2.31
C VAL A 297 17.81 7.32 -3.41
N VAL A 298 18.34 6.16 -3.04
CA VAL A 298 19.00 5.22 -3.96
C VAL A 298 18.04 4.81 -5.08
N LEU A 299 16.80 4.45 -4.75
CA LEU A 299 15.82 4.04 -5.76
C LEU A 299 15.39 5.18 -6.67
N ILE A 300 15.21 6.40 -6.16
CA ILE A 300 14.90 7.56 -7.00
C ILE A 300 16.03 7.80 -8.00
N VAL A 301 17.29 7.78 -7.55
CA VAL A 301 18.47 7.95 -8.42
C VAL A 301 18.53 6.85 -9.48
N VAL A 302 18.42 5.59 -9.08
CA VAL A 302 18.45 4.44 -10.01
C VAL A 302 17.32 4.55 -11.04
N PHE A 303 16.10 4.87 -10.62
CA PHE A 303 14.97 5.04 -11.54
C PHE A 303 15.13 6.26 -12.46
N GLY A 304 15.78 7.33 -11.99
CA GLY A 304 16.14 8.48 -12.80
C GLY A 304 17.14 8.12 -13.89
N LEU A 305 18.21 7.42 -13.55
CA LEU A 305 19.23 6.95 -14.50
C LEU A 305 18.64 5.99 -15.55
N ILE A 306 17.77 5.06 -15.14
CA ILE A 306 17.06 4.16 -16.07
C ILE A 306 16.15 4.94 -17.02
N ALA A 307 15.53 6.03 -16.56
CA ALA A 307 14.65 6.84 -17.40
C ALA A 307 15.44 7.63 -18.46
N VAL A 308 16.61 8.17 -18.11
CA VAL A 308 17.50 8.88 -19.04
C VAL A 308 18.02 7.92 -20.11
N THR A 309 18.61 6.80 -19.71
CA THR A 309 19.20 5.80 -20.64
C THR A 309 18.21 5.17 -21.61
N ARG A 310 16.90 5.16 -21.29
CA ARG A 310 15.84 4.66 -22.18
C ARG A 310 15.30 5.71 -23.14
N LYS A 311 15.54 6.99 -22.91
CA LYS A 311 15.09 8.08 -23.79
C LYS A 311 16.00 8.24 -25.02
N ASP A 312 17.21 7.70 -24.93
CA ASP A 312 18.25 7.74 -25.98
C ASP A 312 18.20 6.51 -26.93
N ARG A 313 17.12 5.72 -26.91
CA ARG A 313 16.81 4.64 -27.85
C ARG A 313 15.40 4.80 -28.40
#